data_AF-A0A6I2GTB7-F1
#
_entry.id   AF-A0A6I2GTB7-F1
#
_cell.length_a   1.000
_cell.length_b   1.000
_cell.length_c   1.000
_cell.angle_alpha   90.00
_cell.angle_beta   90.00
_cell.angle_gamma   90.00
#
_symmetry.space_group_name_H-M   'P 1'
#
loop_
_entity.id
_entity.type
_entity.pdbx_description
1 polymer ?
#
loop_
_entity_poly.entity_id
_entity_poly.type
_entity_poly.pdbx_seq_one_letter_code
_entity_poly.pdbx_strand_id
1 'polypeptide(L)'
;MSRPSPELLLRLGRSLREIDPSSLQQEQGEDPVRWFLGDSGTELFAWGVPGAPPRHLQLVFFRVSLEWTREQGLRTGSFDAQSSTSGGRYDPYLMTLGPAVDPQVCRAALALLEASRVDPAVLAPLRKALAAALMEPGSASR
;
A
#
# COMPACT_ATOMS: atom_id res chain seq x y z
N MET A 1 19.32 -0.57 -5.47
CA MET A 1 18.46 -1.74 -5.19
C MET A 1 17.97 -2.30 -6.51
N SER A 2 18.01 -3.61 -6.71
CA SER A 2 17.50 -4.24 -7.93
C SER A 2 15.98 -4.25 -7.93
N ARG A 3 15.35 -3.89 -9.06
CA ARG A 3 13.89 -3.93 -9.24
C ARG A 3 13.38 -5.34 -8.97
N PRO A 4 12.30 -5.54 -8.19
CA PRO A 4 11.71 -6.86 -7.98
C PRO A 4 11.24 -7.45 -9.32
N SER A 5 11.42 -8.75 -9.50
CA SER A 5 10.99 -9.41 -10.74
C SER A 5 9.45 -9.43 -10.83
N PRO A 6 8.89 -9.44 -12.05
CA PRO A 6 7.43 -9.56 -12.24
C PRO A 6 6.85 -10.78 -11.52
N GLU A 7 7.49 -11.94 -11.60
CA GLU A 7 7.04 -13.20 -11.00
C GLU A 7 6.95 -13.08 -9.47
N LEU A 8 7.92 -12.38 -8.88
CA LEU A 8 7.94 -12.13 -7.45
C LEU A 8 6.76 -11.23 -7.03
N LEU A 9 6.47 -10.15 -7.77
CA LEU A 9 5.33 -9.27 -7.51
C LEU A 9 3.99 -10.02 -7.61
N LEU A 10 3.83 -10.87 -8.63
CA LEU A 10 2.64 -11.70 -8.78
C LEU A 10 2.45 -12.66 -7.59
N ARG A 11 3.54 -13.28 -7.12
CA ARG A 11 3.51 -14.17 -5.95
C ARG A 11 3.08 -13.41 -4.69
N LEU A 12 3.66 -12.24 -4.44
CA LEU A 12 3.31 -11.42 -3.28
C LEU A 12 1.84 -10.97 -3.32
N GLY A 13 1.35 -10.52 -4.47
CA GLY A 13 -0.06 -10.15 -4.62
C GLY A 13 -0.99 -11.32 -4.27
N ARG A 14 -0.72 -12.51 -4.81
CA ARG A 14 -1.51 -13.73 -4.55
C ARG A 14 -1.49 -14.19 -3.09
N SER A 15 -0.43 -13.84 -2.35
CA SER A 15 -0.24 -14.21 -0.96
C SER A 15 -1.11 -13.40 0.01
N LEU A 16 -1.57 -12.20 -0.38
CA LEU A 16 -2.39 -11.34 0.48
C LEU A 16 -3.66 -12.06 0.95
N ARG A 17 -3.86 -12.08 2.27
CA ARG A 17 -5.06 -12.62 2.95
C ARG A 17 -5.50 -11.64 4.02
N GLU A 18 -6.80 -11.45 4.12
CA GLU A 18 -7.39 -10.66 5.21
C GLU A 18 -7.13 -11.37 6.54
N ILE A 19 -6.63 -10.62 7.51
CA ILE A 19 -6.47 -11.10 8.88
C ILE A 19 -7.81 -10.91 9.59
N ASP A 20 -8.13 -11.83 10.51
CA ASP A 20 -9.33 -11.75 11.32
C ASP A 20 -9.43 -10.38 12.03
N PRO A 21 -10.48 -9.58 11.74
CA PRO A 21 -10.65 -8.26 12.35
C PRO A 21 -10.74 -8.29 13.88
N SER A 22 -11.14 -9.41 14.48
CA SER A 22 -11.19 -9.55 15.95
C SER A 22 -9.82 -9.55 16.61
N SER A 23 -8.75 -9.80 15.83
CA SER A 23 -7.37 -9.71 16.28
C SER A 23 -6.82 -8.27 16.27
N LEU A 24 -7.56 -7.33 15.67
CA LEU A 24 -7.16 -5.93 15.57
C LEU A 24 -7.69 -5.14 16.78
N GLN A 25 -6.77 -4.60 17.58
CA GLN A 25 -7.12 -3.58 18.56
C GLN A 25 -7.43 -2.28 17.80
N GLN A 26 -8.71 -1.93 17.68
CA GLN A 26 -9.14 -0.63 17.17
C GLN A 26 -9.22 0.36 18.32
N GLU A 27 -8.60 1.52 18.16
CA GLU A 27 -8.76 2.64 19.10
C GLU A 27 -10.17 3.25 18.94
N GLN A 28 -10.79 3.65 20.06
CA GLN A 28 -12.13 4.22 20.02
C GLN A 28 -12.15 5.52 19.22
N GLY A 29 -12.98 5.58 18.17
CA GLY A 29 -13.18 6.77 17.35
C GLY A 29 -12.46 6.75 15.99
N GLU A 30 -11.66 5.72 15.71
CA GLU A 30 -11.07 5.52 14.39
C GLU A 30 -11.99 4.73 13.45
N ASP A 31 -11.79 4.92 12.14
CA ASP A 31 -12.50 4.08 11.16
C ASP A 31 -12.03 2.64 11.26
N PRO A 32 -12.93 1.67 11.06
CA PRO A 32 -12.53 0.28 11.05
C PRO A 32 -11.49 0.04 9.95
N VAL A 33 -10.45 -0.69 10.32
CA VAL A 33 -9.35 -1.08 9.44
C VAL A 33 -9.50 -2.53 9.03
N ARG A 34 -9.42 -2.76 7.72
CA ARG A 34 -9.23 -4.09 7.15
C ARG A 34 -7.75 -4.26 6.84
N TRP A 35 -7.15 -5.31 7.38
CA TRP A 35 -5.73 -5.60 7.22
C TRP A 35 -5.56 -6.88 6.41
N PHE A 36 -4.78 -6.78 5.34
CA PHE A 36 -4.39 -7.91 4.51
C PHE A 36 -2.88 -8.11 4.65
N LEU A 37 -2.47 -9.29 5.09
CA LEU A 37 -1.07 -9.69 5.24
C LEU A 37 -0.71 -10.73 4.18
N GLY A 38 0.46 -10.56 3.59
CA GLY A 38 1.07 -11.47 2.63
C GLY A 38 2.52 -11.77 2.96
N ASP A 39 3.19 -12.45 2.04
CA ASP A 39 4.57 -12.87 2.21
C ASP A 39 5.54 -11.68 2.22
N SER A 40 6.72 -11.88 2.82
CA SER A 40 7.85 -10.94 2.77
C SER A 40 7.53 -9.53 3.28
N GLY A 41 6.65 -9.42 4.29
CA GLY A 41 6.22 -8.12 4.84
C GLY A 41 5.35 -7.31 3.88
N THR A 42 4.62 -8.00 2.99
CA THR A 42 3.62 -7.35 2.13
C THR A 42 2.35 -7.13 2.92
N GLU A 43 1.92 -5.89 3.06
CA GLU A 43 0.75 -5.54 3.86
C GLU A 43 -0.10 -4.52 3.13
N LEU A 44 -1.41 -4.69 3.20
CA LEU A 44 -2.38 -3.72 2.72
C LEU A 44 -3.33 -3.39 3.86
N PHE A 45 -3.47 -2.11 4.16
CA PHE A 45 -4.43 -1.58 5.11
C PHE A 45 -5.48 -0.78 4.36
N ALA A 46 -6.75 -0.99 4.70
CA ALA A 46 -7.87 -0.26 4.14
C ALA A 46 -8.75 0.26 5.28
N TRP A 47 -8.75 1.58 5.48
CA TRP A 47 -9.60 2.24 6.46
C TRP A 47 -10.87 2.76 5.79
N GLY A 48 -12.01 2.45 6.38
CA GLY A 48 -13.30 2.95 5.92
C GLY A 48 -14.45 2.18 6.52
N VAL A 49 -15.65 2.75 6.40
CA VAL A 49 -16.88 2.11 6.88
C VAL A 49 -17.27 0.91 6.01
N PRO A 50 -17.84 -0.17 6.60
CA PRO A 50 -18.33 -1.30 5.84
C PRO A 50 -19.36 -0.88 4.78
N GLY A 51 -19.20 -1.40 3.56
CA GLY A 51 -20.10 -1.10 2.44
C GLY A 51 -19.82 0.21 1.68
N ALA A 52 -18.86 1.02 2.13
CA ALA A 52 -18.37 2.17 1.37
C ALA A 52 -16.96 1.92 0.81
N PRO A 53 -16.55 2.63 -0.25
CA PRO A 53 -15.16 2.66 -0.67
C PRO A 53 -14.26 3.16 0.50
N PRO A 54 -13.06 2.59 0.67
CA PRO A 54 -12.13 3.03 1.70
C PRO A 54 -11.74 4.50 1.49
N ARG A 55 -11.54 5.22 2.59
CA ARG A 55 -11.08 6.62 2.59
C ARG A 55 -9.56 6.75 2.60
N HIS A 56 -8.88 5.70 3.07
CA HIS A 56 -7.44 5.61 3.17
C HIS A 56 -7.00 4.18 2.87
N LEU A 57 -5.99 4.04 2.02
CA LEU A 57 -5.33 2.80 1.67
C LEU A 57 -3.82 2.95 1.85
N GLN A 58 -3.18 1.98 2.47
CA GLN A 58 -1.73 1.91 2.57
C GLN A 58 -1.25 0.53 2.16
N LEU A 59 -0.35 0.47 1.17
CA LEU A 59 0.30 -0.75 0.70
C LEU A 59 1.79 -0.66 1.05
N VAL A 60 2.29 -1.65 1.78
CA VAL A 60 3.71 -1.82 2.09
C VAL A 60 4.22 -3.09 1.46
N PHE A 61 5.38 -3.01 0.80
CA PHE A 61 6.07 -4.15 0.22
C PHE A 61 7.53 -3.76 -0.06
N PHE A 62 8.50 -4.68 0.02
CA PHE A 62 9.91 -4.40 -0.28
C PHE A 62 10.50 -3.11 0.33
N ARG A 63 10.11 -2.77 1.57
CA ARG A 63 10.54 -1.53 2.25
C ARG A 63 10.13 -0.25 1.52
N VAL A 64 9.13 -0.30 0.66
CA VAL A 64 8.44 0.87 0.15
C VAL A 64 7.03 0.91 0.70
N SER A 65 6.55 2.12 0.96
CA SER A 65 5.18 2.40 1.34
C SER A 65 4.53 3.17 0.21
N LEU A 66 3.29 2.83 -0.07
CA LEU A 66 2.43 3.58 -0.93
C LEU A 66 1.17 3.90 -0.15
N GLU A 67 0.84 5.18 -0.07
CA GLU A 67 -0.29 5.68 0.69
C GLU A 67 -1.22 6.44 -0.25
N TRP A 68 -2.51 6.20 -0.11
CA TRP A 68 -3.54 6.95 -0.78
C TRP A 68 -4.61 7.36 0.22
N THR A 69 -4.86 8.66 0.33
CA THR A 69 -6.03 9.20 1.03
C THR A 69 -6.91 9.98 0.08
N ARG A 70 -8.19 10.09 0.41
CA ARG A 70 -9.13 10.87 -0.40
C ARG A 70 -8.74 12.36 -0.44
N GLU A 71 -8.15 12.88 0.63
CA GLU A 71 -7.82 14.29 0.81
C GLU A 71 -6.47 14.66 0.20
N GLN A 72 -5.45 13.79 0.34
CA GLN A 72 -4.07 14.09 -0.07
C GLN A 72 -3.66 13.41 -1.38
N GLY A 73 -4.44 12.44 -1.87
CA GLY A 73 -4.09 11.67 -3.05
C GLY A 73 -2.97 10.67 -2.78
N LEU A 74 -2.23 10.33 -3.84
CA LEU A 74 -1.21 9.29 -3.83
C LEU A 74 0.15 9.82 -3.35
N ARG A 75 0.79 9.09 -2.44
CA ARG A 75 2.15 9.36 -1.95
C ARG A 75 2.96 8.07 -1.92
N THR A 76 4.26 8.18 -2.14
CA THR A 76 5.20 7.06 -2.02
C THR A 76 6.28 7.39 -1.01
N GLY A 77 6.71 6.39 -0.25
CA GLY A 77 7.81 6.48 0.70
C GLY A 77 8.66 5.22 0.73
N SER A 78 9.76 5.28 1.46
CA SER A 78 10.66 4.16 1.69
C SER A 78 11.04 4.08 3.16
N PHE A 79 11.26 2.86 3.64
CA PHE A 79 11.76 2.60 4.99
C PHE A 79 13.28 2.49 4.98
N ASP A 80 13.93 3.12 5.96
CA ASP A 80 15.37 3.04 6.09
C ASP A 80 15.84 1.65 6.54
N ALA A 81 16.94 1.18 5.96
CA ALA A 81 17.42 -0.21 6.06
C ALA A 81 17.86 -0.65 7.47
N GLN A 82 17.95 0.28 8.42
CA GLN A 82 18.41 0.02 9.79
C GLN A 82 17.27 -0.33 10.77
N SER A 83 16.01 -0.24 10.36
CA SER A 83 14.89 -0.58 11.22
C SER A 83 14.43 -2.02 11.02
N SER A 84 14.42 -2.81 12.10
CA SER A 84 13.93 -4.18 12.10
C SER A 84 12.40 -4.20 12.02
N THR A 85 11.84 -4.69 10.91
CA THR A 85 10.39 -4.88 10.69
C THR A 85 9.84 -6.13 11.40
N SER A 86 10.17 -6.30 12.68
CA SER A 86 9.62 -7.38 13.51
C SER A 86 8.48 -6.82 14.36
N GLY A 87 7.22 -7.04 13.96
CA GLY A 87 6.09 -6.84 14.89
C GLY A 87 4.83 -6.12 14.41
N GLY A 88 4.58 -5.97 13.10
CA GLY A 88 3.23 -5.64 12.60
C GLY A 88 2.69 -4.24 12.95
N ARG A 89 3.54 -3.32 13.45
CA ARG A 89 3.24 -1.88 13.50
C ARG A 89 4.37 -1.15 12.81
N TYR A 90 4.09 -0.61 11.62
CA TYR A 90 5.02 0.31 10.98
C TYR A 90 5.12 1.55 11.85
N ASP A 91 6.35 1.88 12.25
CA ASP A 91 6.62 3.17 12.86
C ASP A 91 6.63 4.23 11.74
N PRO A 92 5.68 5.18 11.72
CA PRO A 92 5.68 6.25 10.74
C PRO A 92 6.94 7.12 10.82
N TYR A 93 7.67 7.14 11.95
CA TYR A 93 8.94 7.85 12.08
C TYR A 93 10.10 7.20 11.30
N LEU A 94 9.94 5.94 10.88
CA LEU A 94 10.93 5.22 10.06
C LEU A 94 10.62 5.31 8.56
N MET A 95 9.48 5.90 8.20
CA MET A 95 9.07 6.10 6.82
C MET A 95 9.55 7.46 6.32
N THR A 96 10.42 7.44 5.32
CA THR A 96 10.78 8.66 4.58
C THR A 96 9.85 8.80 3.38
N LEU A 97 9.06 9.88 3.36
CA LEU A 97 8.23 10.22 2.21
C LEU A 97 9.11 10.81 1.10
N GLY A 98 8.91 10.35 -0.13
CA GLY A 98 9.58 10.92 -1.29
C GLY A 98 9.07 12.34 -1.60
N PRO A 99 9.90 13.18 -2.24
CA PRO A 99 9.47 14.53 -2.67
C PRO A 99 8.43 14.49 -3.80
N ALA A 100 8.32 13.35 -4.50
CA ALA A 100 7.35 13.10 -5.55
C ALA A 100 6.92 11.63 -5.52
N VAL A 101 5.81 11.33 -6.20
CA VAL A 101 5.35 9.96 -6.43
C VAL A 101 6.34 9.23 -7.32
N ASP A 102 6.85 8.08 -6.86
CA ASP A 102 7.78 7.25 -7.63
C ASP A 102 7.01 6.36 -8.63
N PRO A 103 7.17 6.56 -9.96
CA PRO A 103 6.49 5.77 -10.97
C PRO A 103 6.89 4.29 -10.98
N GLN A 104 8.12 3.95 -10.55
CA GLN A 104 8.55 2.56 -10.46
C GLN A 104 7.84 1.82 -9.34
N VAL A 105 7.68 2.47 -8.18
CA VAL A 105 6.88 1.96 -7.06
C VAL A 105 5.43 1.79 -7.52
N CYS A 106 4.87 2.77 -8.23
CA CYS A 106 3.50 2.69 -8.74
C CYS A 106 3.28 1.50 -9.69
N ARG A 107 4.20 1.27 -10.64
CA ARG A 107 4.12 0.10 -11.54
C ARG A 107 4.21 -1.21 -10.78
N ALA A 108 5.10 -1.30 -9.80
CA ALA A 108 5.26 -2.50 -9.00
C ALA A 108 4.02 -2.78 -8.13
N ALA A 109 3.47 -1.74 -7.50
CA ALA A 109 2.23 -1.80 -6.74
C ALA A 109 1.06 -2.25 -7.61
N LEU A 110 0.92 -1.70 -8.82
CA LEU A 110 -0.16 -2.09 -9.74
C LEU A 110 -0.08 -3.58 -10.09
N ALA A 111 1.09 -4.07 -10.49
CA ALA A 111 1.29 -5.49 -10.82
C ALA A 111 1.01 -6.42 -9.62
N LEU A 112 1.39 -6.01 -8.42
CA LEU A 112 1.10 -6.74 -7.19
C LEU A 112 -0.42 -6.78 -6.93
N LEU A 113 -1.09 -5.64 -6.99
CA LEU A 113 -2.52 -5.53 -6.71
C LEU A 113 -3.38 -6.26 -7.74
N GLU A 114 -2.97 -6.27 -9.02
CA GLU A 114 -3.62 -7.05 -10.08
C GLU A 114 -3.61 -8.55 -9.82
N ALA A 115 -2.54 -9.07 -9.20
CA ALA A 115 -2.42 -10.47 -8.84
C ALA A 115 -3.13 -10.85 -7.53
N SER A 116 -3.54 -9.85 -6.75
CA SER A 116 -4.16 -10.07 -5.44
C SER A 116 -5.61 -10.58 -5.54
N ARG A 117 -6.02 -11.30 -4.50
CA ARG A 117 -7.42 -11.77 -4.33
C ARG A 117 -8.26 -10.83 -3.46
N VAL A 118 -7.72 -9.67 -3.10
CA VAL A 118 -8.44 -8.65 -2.34
C VAL A 118 -9.60 -8.15 -3.20
N ASP A 119 -10.75 -7.90 -2.55
CA ASP A 119 -11.95 -7.40 -3.22
C ASP A 119 -11.61 -6.19 -4.11
N PRO A 120 -11.89 -6.26 -5.44
CA PRO A 120 -11.63 -5.16 -6.36
C PRO A 120 -12.26 -3.83 -5.94
N ALA A 121 -13.39 -3.84 -5.23
CA ALA A 121 -14.03 -2.63 -4.72
C ALA A 121 -13.16 -1.89 -3.68
N VAL A 122 -12.43 -2.65 -2.85
CA VAL A 122 -11.46 -2.09 -1.88
C VAL A 122 -10.29 -1.46 -2.62
N LEU A 123 -9.80 -2.11 -3.68
CA LEU A 123 -8.62 -1.67 -4.42
C LEU A 123 -8.89 -0.57 -5.44
N ALA A 124 -10.14 -0.38 -5.86
CA ALA A 124 -10.50 0.51 -6.96
C ALA A 124 -9.97 1.95 -6.81
N PRO A 125 -10.05 2.62 -5.64
CA PRO A 125 -9.54 3.97 -5.48
C PRO A 125 -8.02 4.03 -5.70
N LEU A 126 -7.29 3.08 -5.12
CA LEU A 126 -5.85 3.01 -5.25
C LEU A 126 -5.40 2.67 -6.67
N ARG A 127 -6.04 1.68 -7.33
CA ARG A 127 -5.75 1.35 -8.74
C ARG A 127 -5.98 2.54 -9.66
N LYS A 128 -7.04 3.32 -9.43
CA LYS A 128 -7.30 4.55 -10.18
C LYS A 128 -6.20 5.59 -9.97
N ALA A 129 -5.78 5.81 -8.73
CA ALA A 129 -4.71 6.76 -8.40
C ALA A 129 -3.37 6.35 -9.02
N LEU A 130 -3.03 5.06 -8.97
CA LEU A 130 -1.85 4.47 -9.62
C LEU A 130 -1.88 4.68 -11.13
N ALA A 131 -3.00 4.37 -11.78
CA ALA A 131 -3.14 4.56 -13.23
C ALA A 131 -2.98 6.03 -13.62
N ALA A 132 -3.57 6.97 -12.88
CA ALA A 132 -3.42 8.40 -13.12
C ALA A 132 -1.95 8.85 -13.01
N ALA A 133 -1.26 8.44 -11.93
CA ALA A 133 0.15 8.77 -11.72
C ALA A 133 1.09 8.21 -12.80
N LEU A 134 0.70 7.13 -13.48
CA LEU A 134 1.45 6.52 -14.58
C LEU A 134 1.12 7.11 -15.95
N MET A 135 -0.03 7.79 -16.09
CA MET A 135 -0.44 8.45 -17.33
C MET A 135 0.05 9.90 -17.41
N GLU A 136 0.31 10.57 -16.28
CA GLU A 136 0.88 11.91 -16.26
C GLU A 136 2.34 11.89 -16.78
N PRO A 137 2.62 12.40 -17.98
CA PRO A 137 3.99 12.50 -18.47
C PRO A 137 4.63 13.73 -17.82
N GLY A 138 5.43 13.51 -16.78
CA GLY A 138 6.44 14.48 -16.33
C GLY A 138 5.98 15.57 -15.37
N SER A 139 5.67 15.21 -14.13
CA SER A 139 5.92 16.12 -12.99
C SER A 139 7.32 15.83 -12.41
N ALA A 140 8.32 15.94 -13.27
CA ALA A 140 9.69 16.17 -12.88
C ALA A 140 9.99 17.63 -13.26
N SER A 141 10.54 18.38 -12.32
CA SER A 141 10.90 19.81 -12.38
C SER A 141 9.80 20.81 -12.03
N ARG A 142 9.76 21.22 -10.76
CA ARG A 142 10.05 22.61 -10.38
C ARG A 142 10.90 22.64 -9.12
#